data_AF-A0A2G9PXZ1-F1
#
_entry.id   AF-A0A2G9PXZ1-F1
#
_cell.length_a   1.000
_cell.length_b   1.000
_cell.length_c   1.000
_cell.angle_alpha   90.00
_cell.angle_beta   90.00
_cell.angle_gamma   90.00
#
_symmetry.space_group_name_H-M   'P 1'
#
loop_
_entity.id
_entity.type
_entity.pdbx_description
1 polymer ?
#
loop_
_entity_poly.entity_id
_entity_poly.type
_entity_poly.pdbx_seq_one_letter_code
_entity_poly.pdbx_strand_id
1 'polypeptide(L)' 'MGMKKYSELKEGERINIFGETLVVEKIEKSGAGVKQGREKVRVEAKNDKGEEKVIIRLGNEAVNVS' A
#
# COMPACT_ATOMS: atom_id res chain seq x y z
N MET A 1 -10.56 -9.06 7.29
CA MET A 1 -9.32 -9.82 7.01
C MET A 1 -9.40 -10.51 5.67
N GLY A 2 -8.71 -9.92 4.69
CA GLY A 2 -8.59 -10.47 3.34
C GLY A 2 -7.28 -10.01 2.71
N MET A 3 -6.74 -10.81 1.79
CA MET A 3 -5.61 -10.37 0.97
C MET A 3 -6.11 -9.52 -0.19
N LYS A 4 -5.52 -8.35 -0.38
CA LYS A 4 -5.72 -7.52 -1.57
C LYS A 4 -4.39 -7.24 -2.23
N LYS A 5 -4.41 -6.89 -3.51
CA LYS A 5 -3.22 -6.37 -4.18
C LYS A 5 -2.96 -4.92 -3.75
N TYR A 6 -1.72 -4.48 -3.77
CA TYR A 6 -1.39 -3.07 -3.52
C TYR A 6 -2.10 -2.13 -4.52
N SER A 7 -2.34 -2.57 -5.76
CA SER A 7 -3.10 -1.80 -6.75
C SER A 7 -4.59 -1.68 -6.45
N GLU A 8 -5.13 -2.51 -5.55
CA GLU A 8 -6.54 -2.55 -5.15
C GLU A 8 -6.81 -1.81 -3.83
N LEU A 9 -5.76 -1.33 -3.16
CA LEU A 9 -5.89 -0.55 -1.94
C LEU A 9 -6.62 0.77 -2.18
N LYS A 10 -7.33 1.21 -1.14
CA LYS A 10 -7.99 2.52 -1.08
C LYS A 10 -7.56 3.29 0.16
N GLU A 11 -7.64 4.62 0.07
CA GLU A 11 -7.45 5.51 1.21
C GLU A 11 -8.50 5.19 2.29
N GLY A 12 -8.07 5.21 3.55
CA GLY A 12 -8.87 4.82 4.71
C GLY A 12 -8.86 3.33 5.05
N GLU A 13 -8.30 2.45 4.20
CA GLU A 13 -8.18 1.04 4.53
C GLU A 13 -7.11 0.78 5.60
N ARG A 14 -7.36 -0.20 6.46
CA ARG A 14 -6.38 -0.69 7.44
C ARG A 14 -5.61 -1.85 6.84
N ILE A 15 -4.31 -1.67 6.69
CA ILE A 15 -3.39 -2.70 6.21
C ILE A 15 -2.52 -3.20 7.37
N ASN A 16 -2.19 -4.49 7.35
CA ASN A 16 -1.25 -5.08 8.29
C ASN A 16 0.05 -5.43 7.56
N ILE A 17 1.13 -4.74 7.94
CA ILE A 17 2.46 -4.86 7.34
C ILE A 17 3.49 -4.86 8.46
N PHE A 18 4.45 -5.78 8.40
CA PHE A 18 5.51 -5.96 9.42
C PHE A 18 4.99 -6.15 10.86
N GLY A 19 3.78 -6.68 11.02
CA GLY A 19 3.16 -6.87 12.34
C GLY A 19 2.53 -5.60 12.91
N GLU A 20 2.46 -4.53 12.13
CA GLU A 20 1.83 -3.27 12.50
C GLU A 20 0.57 -3.02 11.67
N THR A 21 -0.44 -2.45 12.33
CA THR A 21 -1.65 -1.96 11.65
C THR A 21 -1.44 -0.51 11.25
N LEU A 22 -1.61 -0.22 9.96
CA LEU A 22 -1.47 1.10 9.39
C LEU A 22 -2.76 1.48 8.67
N VAL A 23 -3.17 2.74 8.78
CA VAL A 23 -4.28 3.31 8.02
C VAL A 23 -3.71 3.99 6.78
N VAL A 24 -4.18 3.62 5.60
CA VAL A 24 -3.74 4.24 4.35
C VAL A 24 -4.26 5.68 4.27
N GLU A 25 -3.37 6.65 4.16
CA GLU A 25 -3.71 8.07 4.00
C GLU A 25 -3.67 8.51 2.55
N LYS A 26 -2.68 8.04 1.77
CA LYS A 26 -2.53 8.40 0.36
C LYS A 26 -2.02 7.24 -0.47
N ILE A 27 -2.50 7.13 -1.70
CA ILE A 27 -2.02 6.15 -2.67
C ILE A 27 -1.60 6.85 -3.96
N GLU A 28 -0.35 6.66 -4.36
CA GLU A 28 0.18 7.12 -5.64
C GLU A 28 0.55 5.93 -6.51
N LYS A 29 -0.12 5.80 -7.65
CA LYS A 29 0.18 4.77 -8.66
C LYS A 29 1.04 5.40 -9.74
N SER A 30 2.24 4.89 -9.93
CA SER A 30 3.09 5.32 -11.03
C SER A 30 2.68 4.56 -12.29
N GLY A 31 2.09 5.29 -13.24
CA GLY A 31 1.80 4.78 -14.57
C GLY A 31 3.07 4.25 -15.24
N ALA A 32 2.96 3.10 -15.90
CA ALA A 32 4.04 2.28 -16.42
C ALA A 32 5.23 3.06 -17.03
N GLY A 33 6.26 3.29 -16.22
CA GLY A 33 7.54 3.85 -16.65
C GLY A 33 8.50 2.78 -17.17
N VAL A 34 8.44 2.52 -18.49
CA VAL A 34 9.58 2.27 -19.40
C VAL A 34 10.70 1.33 -18.91
N LYS A 35 10.43 0.01 -18.85
CA LYS A 35 11.36 -1.09 -19.28
C LYS A 35 10.82 -2.50 -19.01
N GLN A 36 9.87 -2.67 -18.07
CA GLN A 36 9.37 -4.01 -17.67
C GLN A 36 7.87 -4.10 -17.34
N GLY A 37 7.04 -3.12 -17.71
CA GLY A 37 5.56 -3.25 -17.67
C GLY A 37 4.91 -3.48 -16.30
N ARG A 38 5.62 -3.25 -15.18
CA ARG A 38 5.07 -3.44 -13.82
C ARG A 38 4.72 -2.09 -13.18
N GLU A 39 3.49 -1.98 -12.72
CA GLU A 39 2.99 -0.83 -11.95
C GLU A 39 3.65 -0.80 -10.57
N LYS A 40 4.13 0.38 -10.16
CA LYS A 40 4.57 0.63 -8.79
C LYS A 40 3.50 1.41 -8.06
N VAL A 41 3.22 0.99 -6.83
CA VAL A 41 2.29 1.65 -5.93
C VAL A 41 3.07 2.15 -4.73
N ARG A 42 2.94 3.45 -4.47
CA ARG A 42 3.41 4.12 -3.27
C ARG A 42 2.19 4.32 -2.37
N VAL A 43 2.27 3.81 -1.16
CA VAL A 43 1.23 3.90 -0.14
C VAL A 43 1.81 4.67 1.04
N GLU A 44 1.22 5.79 1.38
CA GLU A 44 1.53 6.53 2.60
C GLU A 44 0.48 6.13 3.63
N ALA A 45 0.92 5.55 4.74
CA ALA A 45 0.06 4.99 5.75
C ALA A 45 0.57 5.36 7.15
N LYS A 46 -0.35 5.50 8.10
CA LYS A 46 -0.08 6.01 9.45
C LYS A 46 -0.47 5.00 10.50
N ASN A 47 0.35 4.82 11.53
CA ASN A 47 -0.01 3.97 12.67
C ASN A 47 -0.81 4.74 13.73
N ASP A 48 -1.35 4.03 14.73
CA ASP A 48 -2.10 4.64 15.83
C ASP A 48 -1.28 5.59 16.72
N LYS A 49 0.06 5.54 16.62
CA LYS A 49 0.98 6.46 17.30
C LYS A 49 1.24 7.75 16.52
N GLY A 50 0.67 7.86 15.32
CA GLY A 50 0.86 9.00 14.42
C GLY A 50 2.14 8.95 13.60
N GLU A 51 2.86 7.83 13.58
CA GLU A 51 4.05 7.65 12.75
C GLU A 51 3.64 7.33 11.31
N GLU A 52 4.13 8.13 10.37
CA GLU A 52 3.89 7.96 8.94
C GLU A 52 4.93 7.00 8.34
N LYS A 53 4.45 6.07 7.52
CA LYS A 53 5.27 5.10 6.78
C LYS A 53 4.93 5.18 5.31
N VAL A 54 5.98 5.27 4.50
CA VAL A 54 5.87 5.23 3.05
C VAL A 54 6.28 3.83 2.57
N ILE A 55 5.34 3.13 1.95
CA ILE A 55 5.52 1.77 1.44
C ILE A 55 5.53 1.84 -0.08
N ILE A 56 6.62 1.40 -0.70
CA ILE A 56 6.73 1.30 -2.16
C ILE A 56 6.82 -0.17 -2.54
N ARG A 57 5.83 -0.66 -3.27
CA ARG A 57 5.70 -2.06 -3.71
C ARG A 57 5.16 -2.14 -5.13
N LEU A 58 5.23 -3.33 -5.72
CA LEU A 58 4.60 -3.60 -7.00
C LEU A 58 3.09 -3.73 -6.81
N GLY A 59 2.32 -3.22 -7.78
CA GLY A 59 0.87 -3.25 -7.70
C GLY A 59 0.28 -4.65 -7.60
N ASN A 60 0.95 -5.68 -8.11
CA ASN A 60 0.50 -7.07 -8.07
C ASN A 60 0.87 -7.83 -6.79
N GLU A 61 1.67 -7.25 -5.89
CA GLU A 61 1.98 -7.87 -4.60
C GLU A 61 0.75 -7.86 -3.69
N ALA A 62 0.62 -8.89 -2.84
CA ALA A 62 -0.49 -9.01 -1.90
C ALA A 62 -0.15 -8.34 -0.56
N VAL A 63 -1.17 -7.77 0.08
CA VAL A 63 -1.14 -7.18 1.42
C VAL A 63 -2.35 -7.65 2.21
N ASN A 64 -2.18 -7.84 3.51
CA ASN A 64 -3.26 -8.22 4.40
C ASN A 64 -4.03 -6.97 4.80
N VAL A 65 -5.34 -6.95 4.53
CA VAL A 65 -6.25 -5.85 4.83
C VAL A 65 -7.19 -6.32 5.94
N SER A 66 -7.25 -5.54 7.02
CA SER A 66 -8.04 -5.87 8.21
C SER A 66 -9.50 -5.50 8.02
#